data_AF-A0A7X2H3W6-F1
#
_entry.id   AF-A0A7X2H3W6-F1
#
_cell.length_a   1.000
_cell.length_b   1.000
_cell.length_c   1.000
_cell.angle_alpha   90.00
_cell.angle_beta   90.00
_cell.angle_gamma   90.00
#
_symmetry.space_group_name_H-M   'P 1'
#
loop_
_entity.id
_entity.type
_entity.pdbx_description
1 polymer ?
#
loop_
_entity_poly.entity_id
_entity_poly.type
_entity_poly.pdbx_seq_one_letter_code
_entity_poly.pdbx_strand_id
1 'polypeptide(L)'
;MPMLPVHERLAELFILSRQRQLTTTEEVEQQQCLQVNAMYCWELARLNNELLLAVRTEDAEWQLDIDAQLFELRATGRVSRRRK
;
A
#
# COMPACT_ATOMS: atom_id res chain seq x y z
N MET A 1 -8.01 9.46 5.62
CA MET A 1 -8.19 8.40 4.61
C MET A 1 -8.59 7.13 5.33
N PRO A 2 -9.55 6.35 4.81
CA PRO A 2 -9.94 5.09 5.41
C PRO A 2 -8.80 4.07 5.31
N MET A 3 -8.72 3.15 6.27
CA MET A 3 -7.80 2.02 6.26
C MET A 3 -8.13 1.10 5.08
N LEU A 4 -7.12 0.57 4.37
CA LEU A 4 -7.38 -0.43 3.34
C LEU A 4 -7.86 -1.75 3.97
N PRO A 5 -8.85 -2.45 3.38
CA PRO A 5 -9.38 -3.71 3.93
C PRO A 5 -8.31 -4.77 4.19
N VAL A 6 -7.24 -4.80 3.39
CA VAL A 6 -6.12 -5.72 3.57
C VAL A 6 -5.41 -5.51 4.90
N HIS A 7 -5.24 -4.27 5.35
CA HIS A 7 -4.57 -3.98 6.61
C HIS A 7 -5.46 -4.29 7.81
N GLU A 8 -6.77 -4.05 7.68
CA GLU A 8 -7.76 -4.46 8.68
C GLU A 8 -7.77 -5.99 8.83
N ARG A 9 -7.82 -6.74 7.71
CA ARG A 9 -7.78 -8.20 7.75
C ARG A 9 -6.45 -8.74 8.30
N LEU A 10 -5.31 -8.11 7.99
CA LEU A 10 -4.03 -8.47 8.60
C LEU A 10 -4.04 -8.29 10.12
N ALA A 11 -4.61 -7.19 10.61
CA ALA A 11 -4.72 -6.94 12.05
C ALA A 11 -5.60 -7.99 12.73
N GLU A 12 -6.72 -8.36 12.12
CA GLU A 12 -7.60 -9.41 12.62
C GLU A 12 -6.89 -10.78 12.68
N LEU A 13 -6.26 -11.19 11.58
CA LEU A 13 -5.50 -12.45 11.51
C LEU A 13 -4.35 -12.47 12.50
N PHE A 14 -3.68 -11.33 12.72
CA PHE A 14 -2.67 -11.20 13.77
C PHE A 14 -3.27 -11.47 15.14
N ILE A 15 -4.38 -10.82 15.51
CA ILE A 15 -5.05 -11.05 16.80
C ILE A 15 -5.45 -12.52 16.97
N LEU A 16 -6.04 -13.14 15.94
CA LEU A 16 -6.41 -14.55 15.96
C LEU A 16 -5.20 -15.46 16.21
N SER A 17 -4.08 -15.21 15.52
CA SER A 17 -2.83 -15.97 15.68
C SER A 17 -2.22 -15.87 17.09
N ARG A 18 -2.54 -14.80 17.83
CA ARG A 18 -2.12 -14.63 19.22
C ARG A 18 -2.99 -15.42 20.21
N GLN A 19 -4.22 -15.76 19.81
CA GLN A 19 -5.19 -16.45 20.66
C GLN A 19 -5.19 -17.96 20.41
N ARG A 20 -4.98 -18.38 19.17
CA ARG A 20 -4.90 -19.79 18.76
C ARG A 20 -4.05 -19.93 17.51
N GLN A 21 -3.72 -21.17 17.17
CA GLN A 21 -3.17 -21.46 15.85
C GLN A 21 -4.18 -21.09 14.78
N LEU A 22 -3.70 -20.49 13.69
CA LEU A 22 -4.51 -20.19 12.53
C LEU A 22 -4.95 -21.50 11.85
N THR A 23 -6.16 -21.49 11.31
CA THR A 23 -6.60 -22.55 10.41
C THR A 23 -5.84 -22.43 9.09
N THR A 24 -5.77 -23.51 8.32
CA THR A 24 -5.12 -23.47 7.00
C THR A 24 -5.69 -22.39 6.08
N THR A 25 -7.00 -22.15 6.12
CA THR A 25 -7.63 -21.07 5.34
C THR A 25 -7.15 -19.70 5.78
N GLU A 26 -7.06 -19.47 7.09
CA GLU A 26 -6.58 -18.19 7.64
C GLU A 26 -5.09 -17.95 7.38
N GLU A 27 -4.28 -19.01 7.38
CA GLU A 27 -2.86 -18.91 6.98
C GLU A 27 -2.73 -18.51 5.50
N VAL A 28 -3.54 -19.11 4.62
CA VAL A 28 -3.59 -18.75 3.20
C VAL A 28 -4.02 -17.29 3.03
N GLU A 29 -5.09 -16.86 3.72
CA GLU A 29 -5.54 -15.47 3.70
C GLU A 29 -4.47 -14.51 4.23
N GLN A 30 -3.75 -14.90 5.29
CA GLN A 30 -2.67 -14.10 5.85
C GLN A 30 -1.55 -13.90 4.82
N GLN A 31 -1.15 -14.95 4.11
CA GLN A 31 -0.14 -14.85 3.05
C GLN A 31 -0.60 -13.96 1.90
N GLN A 32 -1.86 -14.08 1.46
CA GLN A 32 -2.43 -13.22 0.43
C GLN A 32 -2.44 -11.75 0.87
N CYS A 33 -2.84 -11.48 2.12
CA CYS A 33 -2.85 -10.12 2.64
C CYS A 33 -1.43 -9.56 2.77
N LEU A 34 -0.45 -10.36 3.21
CA LEU A 34 0.95 -9.98 3.26
C LEU A 34 1.50 -9.63 1.88
N GLN A 35 1.16 -10.42 0.85
CA GLN A 35 1.56 -10.14 -0.53
C GLN A 35 1.04 -8.78 -1.00
N VAL A 36 -0.26 -8.52 -0.81
CA VAL A 36 -0.86 -7.24 -1.19
C VAL A 36 -0.28 -6.08 -0.38
N ASN A 37 -0.06 -6.27 0.92
CA ASN A 37 0.58 -5.28 1.78
C ASN A 37 2.02 -4.96 1.34
N ALA A 38 2.80 -5.98 0.97
CA ALA A 38 4.15 -5.79 0.46
C ALA A 38 4.16 -4.97 -0.84
N MET A 39 3.25 -5.27 -1.77
CA MET A 39 3.09 -4.48 -3.01
C MET A 39 2.73 -3.03 -2.72
N TYR A 40 1.77 -2.79 -1.82
CA TYR A 40 1.37 -1.45 -1.40
C TYR A 40 2.55 -0.67 -0.80
N CYS A 41 3.29 -1.28 0.12
CA CYS A 41 4.44 -0.66 0.77
C CYS A 41 5.55 -0.32 -0.24
N TRP A 42 5.77 -1.19 -1.22
CA TRP A 42 6.77 -0.96 -2.27
C TRP A 42 6.40 0.22 -3.16
N GLU A 43 5.15 0.29 -3.63
CA GLU A 43 4.67 1.43 -4.42
C GLU A 43 4.69 2.74 -3.62
N LEU A 44 4.30 2.70 -2.34
CA LEU A 44 4.33 3.87 -1.48
C LEU A 44 5.76 4.39 -1.30
N ALA A 45 6.73 3.49 -1.07
CA ALA A 45 8.13 3.86 -0.96
C ALA A 45 8.67 4.44 -2.28
N ARG A 46 8.33 3.84 -3.42
CA ARG A 46 8.70 4.35 -4.74
C ARG A 46 8.19 5.77 -4.95
N LEU A 47 6.90 6.01 -4.73
CA LEU A 47 6.30 7.34 -4.93
C LEU A 47 6.86 8.38 -3.96
N ASN A 48 7.11 8.04 -2.69
CA ASN A 48 7.73 8.96 -1.75
C ASN A 48 9.16 9.36 -2.17
N ASN A 49 9.93 8.42 -2.72
CA ASN A 49 11.27 8.70 -3.24
C ASN A 49 11.21 9.59 -4.49
N GLU A 50 10.27 9.34 -5.40
CA GLU A 50 10.04 10.19 -6.57
C GLU A 50 9.58 11.60 -6.16
N LEU A 51 8.71 11.72 -5.15
CA LEU A 51 8.25 13.00 -4.63
C LEU A 51 9.40 13.82 -4.07
N LEU A 52 10.29 13.16 -3.31
CA LEU A 52 11.49 13.81 -2.79
C LEU A 52 12.39 14.34 -3.91
N LEU A 53 12.51 13.62 -5.02
CA LEU A 53 13.27 14.07 -6.18
C LEU A 53 12.59 15.26 -6.86
N ALA A 54 11.29 15.18 -7.14
CA ALA A 54 10.51 16.26 -7.76
C ALA A 54 10.62 17.57 -6.97
N VAL A 55 10.48 17.49 -5.64
CA VAL A 55 10.65 18.65 -4.75
C VAL A 55 12.07 19.20 -4.80
N ARG A 56 13.09 18.33 -4.79
CA ARG A 56 14.51 18.75 -4.84
C ARG A 56 14.90 19.39 -6.17
N THR A 57 14.24 19.02 -7.26
CA THR A 57 14.47 19.59 -8.60
C THR A 57 13.51 20.73 -8.93
N GLU A 58 12.65 21.13 -7.98
CA GLU A 58 11.64 22.19 -8.17
C GLU A 58 10.67 21.89 -9.33
N ASP A 59 10.44 20.61 -9.63
CA ASP A 59 9.53 20.16 -10.69
C ASP A 59 8.11 20.03 -10.16
N ALA A 60 7.35 21.12 -10.24
CA ALA A 60 6.00 21.21 -9.71
C ALA A 60 4.98 20.32 -10.47
N GLU A 61 5.18 20.09 -11.77
CA GLU A 61 4.29 19.24 -12.56
C GLU A 61 4.47 17.78 -12.13
N TRP A 62 5.72 17.32 -12.04
CA TRP A 62 6.02 15.98 -11.57
C TRP A 62 5.54 15.76 -10.12
N GLN A 63 5.70 16.76 -9.25
CA GLN A 63 5.18 16.72 -7.90
C GLN A 63 3.66 16.49 -7.87
N LEU A 64 2.89 17.28 -8.63
CA LEU A 64 1.42 17.15 -8.68
C LEU A 64 0.98 15.77 -9.19
N ASP A 65 1.69 15.22 -10.18
CA ASP A 65 1.44 13.88 -10.70
C ASP A 65 1.69 12.79 -9.67
N ILE A 66 2.74 12.91 -8.85
CA ILE A 66 3.03 11.96 -7.77
C ILE A 66 2.01 12.09 -6.64
N ASP A 67 1.61 13.31 -6.28
CA ASP A 67 0.58 13.54 -5.26
C ASP A 67 -0.76 12.91 -5.65
N ALA A 68 -1.14 12.99 -6.93
CA ALA A 68 -2.32 12.31 -7.47
C ALA A 68 -2.19 10.78 -7.36
N GLN A 69 -1.03 10.22 -7.69
CA GLN A 69 -0.77 8.77 -7.56
C GLN A 69 -0.76 8.31 -6.10
N LEU A 70 -0.19 9.11 -5.19
CA LEU A 70 -0.20 8.82 -3.74
C LEU A 70 -1.63 8.84 -3.19
N PHE A 71 -2.45 9.78 -3.64
CA PHE A 71 -3.86 9.82 -3.28
C PHE A 71 -4.59 8.56 -3.74
N GLU A 72 -4.41 8.15 -5.00
CA GLU A 72 -5.02 6.94 -5.55
C GLU A 72 -4.54 5.67 -4.82
N LEU A 73 -3.23 5.55 -4.58
CA LEU A 73 -2.64 4.43 -3.88
C LEU A 73 -3.23 4.29 -2.47
N ARG A 74 -3.35 5.39 -1.72
CA ARG A 74 -3.92 5.38 -0.37
C ARG A 74 -5.43 5.12 -0.37
N ALA A 75 -6.14 5.50 -1.42
CA ALA A 75 -7.57 5.28 -1.53
C ALA A 75 -7.94 3.85 -1.98
N THR A 76 -7.14 3.25 -2.86
CA THR A 76 -7.51 1.98 -3.55
C THR A 76 -6.54 0.83 -3.30
N GLY A 77 -5.37 1.12 -2.73
CA GLY A 77 -4.26 0.18 -2.59
C GLY A 77 -3.47 -0.04 -3.88
N ARG A 78 -3.77 0.68 -4.96
CA ARG A 78 -3.11 0.55 -6.28
C ARG A 78 -2.97 1.91 -6.98
N VAL A 79 -2.09 1.98 -7.97
CA VAL A 79 -1.93 3.13 -8.85
C VAL A 79 -2.31 2.71 -10.26
N SER A 80 -3.14 3.50 -10.94
CA SER A 80 -3.42 3.35 -12.37
C SER A 80 -2.14 3.62 -13.16
N ARG A 81 -1.77 2.75 -14.11
CA ARG A 81 -0.51 2.87 -14.88
C ARG A 81 -0.32 4.29 -15.43
N ARG A 82 0.89 4.83 -15.25
CA ARG A 82 1.37 6.11 -15.78
C ARG A 82 0.90 6.32 -17.23
N ARG A 83 0.36 7.51 -17.52
CA ARG A 83 0.34 8.02 -18.90
C ARG A 83 1.81 8.10 -19.34
N LYS A 84 2.13 7.39 -20.42
CA LYS A 84 3.45 7.43 -21.07
C LYS A 84 3.66 8.79 -21.72
#